data_AF-A0A536TBZ2-F1
#
_entry.id   AF-A0A536TBZ2-F1
#
_cell.length_a   1.000
_cell.length_b   1.000
_cell.length_c   1.000
_cell.angle_alpha   90.00
_cell.angle_beta   90.00
_cell.angle_gamma   90.00
#
_symmetry.space_group_name_H-M   'P 1'
#
loop_
_entity.id
_entity.type
_entity.pdbx_description
1 polymer ?
#
loop_
_entity_poly.entity_id
_entity_poly.type
_entity_poly.pdbx_seq_one_letter_code
_entity_poly.pdbx_strand_id
1 'polypeptide(L)'
;MAIPDLPVAPVRAFSIDDATTTEIDDAFSVRALPNGNLEIGIHIAAPALAIPRGSRLDAIARARLSTVYMPGRKITMLPEPVITRFTLAAGSEPASLSLYVETAPDGTPVRHHTRVERVPVAVNLRLDAISDDFASDASTREPEWTGELRALWRLAQKLETVRGKADIARLDYSFRIDWNAAPEGRVSIVPRPRGSPLDRLVAELMIHVNSTWGKRLADERAPGLYRTQQAGKVKMSTKPESHQGLGVAQYLWASSPLRRYSDLVNQRQLLAVLDAKPAPYAEGDVELFSIMADFEATYSQYAEFQSRMEQYWCLRWLLQENRTEAEASIVRDNLVRFDALPLYVRVPDLPALGPGARIRVGVGRIDLFSATVETRFIGTASP
;
A
#
# COMPACT_ATOMS: atom_id res chain seq x y z
N MET A 1 27.24 9.47 6.45
CA MET A 1 26.52 8.78 5.36
C MET A 1 26.42 9.77 4.23
N ALA A 2 27.26 9.66 3.21
CA ALA A 2 27.27 10.63 2.12
C ALA A 2 26.19 10.24 1.11
N ILE A 3 25.12 11.02 1.04
CA ILE A 3 24.20 10.97 -0.09
C ILE A 3 24.90 11.72 -1.23
N PRO A 4 24.87 11.21 -2.48
CA PRO A 4 25.41 11.96 -3.62
C PRO A 4 24.83 13.37 -3.67
N ASP A 5 25.60 14.34 -4.16
CA ASP A 5 25.00 15.64 -4.46
C ASP A 5 24.10 15.46 -5.68
N LEU A 6 22.79 15.63 -5.46
CA LEU A 6 21.75 15.39 -6.44
C LEU A 6 21.14 16.73 -6.86
N PRO A 7 20.77 16.88 -8.13
CA PRO A 7 20.05 18.07 -8.58
C PRO A 7 18.70 18.17 -7.85
N VAL A 8 18.25 19.40 -7.60
CA VAL A 8 16.90 19.66 -7.10
C VAL A 8 15.93 19.65 -8.29
N ALA A 9 14.86 18.87 -8.18
CA ALA A 9 13.83 18.80 -9.19
C ALA A 9 13.08 20.15 -9.27
N PRO A 10 12.87 20.71 -10.49
CA PRO A 10 12.14 21.97 -10.68
C PRO A 10 10.62 21.72 -10.64
N VAL A 11 10.15 21.12 -9.55
CA VAL A 11 8.76 20.70 -9.35
C VAL A 11 8.22 21.25 -8.04
N ARG A 12 6.91 21.17 -7.87
CA ARG A 12 6.23 21.45 -6.61
C ARG A 12 5.46 20.20 -6.22
N ALA A 13 6.02 19.39 -5.32
CA ALA A 13 5.45 18.07 -5.02
C ALA A 13 4.51 18.08 -3.81
N PHE A 14 3.60 17.12 -3.75
CA PHE A 14 2.72 16.87 -2.62
C PHE A 14 2.51 15.37 -2.41
N SER A 15 2.31 14.92 -1.17
CA SER A 15 1.95 13.52 -0.87
C SER A 15 0.47 13.38 -0.52
N ILE A 16 -0.04 12.15 -0.56
CA ILE A 16 -1.43 11.80 -0.24
C ILE A 16 -1.40 10.60 0.71
N ASP A 17 -1.67 10.82 2.00
CA ASP A 17 -1.48 9.80 3.02
C ASP A 17 -2.55 9.81 4.10
N ASP A 18 -2.68 8.70 4.83
CA ASP A 18 -3.43 8.68 6.08
C ASP A 18 -2.82 9.66 7.12
N ALA A 19 -3.67 10.17 8.03
CA ALA A 19 -3.26 11.13 9.06
C ALA A 19 -2.15 10.61 10.00
N THR A 20 -2.03 9.30 10.15
CA THR A 20 -1.04 8.64 11.02
C THR A 20 0.23 8.19 10.30
N THR A 21 0.33 8.41 8.98
CA THR A 21 1.51 8.01 8.21
C THR A 21 2.70 8.90 8.52
N THR A 22 3.79 8.27 8.99
CA THR A 22 5.10 8.92 9.22
C THR A 22 6.20 8.43 8.29
N GLU A 23 6.01 7.28 7.63
CA GLU A 23 6.93 6.75 6.60
C GLU A 23 6.31 7.09 5.24
N ILE A 24 6.44 8.34 4.79
CA ILE A 24 5.88 8.79 3.52
C ILE A 24 6.84 8.39 2.40
N ASP A 25 6.47 7.33 1.68
CA ASP A 25 7.28 6.74 0.61
C ASP A 25 7.10 7.45 -0.73
N ASP A 26 5.91 7.99 -1.01
CA ASP A 26 5.55 8.53 -2.32
C ASP A 26 4.98 9.97 -2.28
N ALA A 27 5.27 10.73 -3.34
CA ALA A 27 4.74 12.06 -3.59
C ALA A 27 4.53 12.28 -5.10
N PHE A 28 3.74 13.29 -5.45
CA PHE A 28 3.33 13.58 -6.81
C PHE A 28 3.59 15.03 -7.17
N SER A 29 3.79 15.31 -8.45
CA SER A 29 3.87 16.67 -8.98
C SER A 29 3.21 16.75 -10.35
N VAL A 30 2.76 17.94 -10.74
CA VAL A 30 2.19 18.19 -12.06
C VAL A 30 2.77 19.49 -12.60
N ARG A 31 3.23 19.48 -13.84
CA ARG A 31 3.82 20.64 -14.51
C ARG A 31 3.31 20.75 -15.95
N ALA A 32 2.89 21.94 -16.36
CA ALA A 32 2.57 22.21 -17.76
C ALA A 32 3.86 22.28 -18.61
N LEU A 33 3.82 21.67 -19.79
CA LEU A 33 4.91 21.71 -20.77
C LEU A 33 4.60 22.73 -21.88
N PRO A 34 5.63 23.31 -22.55
CA PRO A 34 5.42 24.31 -23.60
C PRO A 34 4.61 23.83 -24.82
N ASN A 35 4.54 22.51 -25.03
CA ASN A 35 3.76 21.89 -26.11
C ASN A 35 2.27 21.70 -25.76
N GLY A 36 1.81 22.17 -24.60
CA GLY A 36 0.44 22.01 -24.12
C GLY A 36 0.17 20.69 -23.40
N ASN A 37 1.16 19.79 -23.31
CA ASN A 37 1.05 18.57 -22.51
C ASN A 37 1.29 18.87 -21.02
N LEU A 38 1.01 17.87 -20.18
CA LEU A 38 1.38 17.86 -18.77
C LEU A 38 2.52 16.87 -18.55
N GLU A 39 3.37 17.16 -17.57
CA GLU A 39 4.32 16.22 -17.00
C GLU A 39 3.89 15.91 -15.57
N ILE A 40 3.57 14.65 -15.33
CA ILE A 40 3.20 14.12 -14.02
C ILE A 40 4.41 13.41 -13.43
N GLY A 41 4.90 13.89 -12.28
CA GLY A 41 5.95 13.23 -11.52
C GLY A 41 5.36 12.31 -10.46
N ILE A 42 5.89 11.09 -10.36
CA ILE A 42 5.65 10.15 -9.26
C ILE A 42 7.00 9.91 -8.60
N HIS A 43 7.15 10.41 -7.38
CA HIS A 43 8.42 10.49 -6.66
C HIS A 43 8.43 9.47 -5.54
N ILE A 44 9.37 8.54 -5.53
CA ILE A 44 9.52 7.55 -4.46
C ILE A 44 10.78 7.85 -3.65
N ALA A 45 10.68 7.89 -2.33
CA ALA A 45 11.81 8.04 -1.42
C ALA A 45 12.95 7.09 -1.80
N ALA A 46 14.21 7.55 -1.75
CA ALA A 46 15.38 6.78 -2.22
C ALA A 46 16.37 6.37 -1.12
N PRO A 47 15.95 5.63 -0.06
CA PRO A 47 16.86 5.21 1.01
C PRO A 47 17.99 4.29 0.51
N ALA A 48 17.82 3.58 -0.60
CA ALA A 48 18.88 2.72 -1.16
C ALA A 48 20.16 3.49 -1.53
N LEU A 49 20.09 4.80 -1.77
CA LEU A 49 21.26 5.66 -1.99
C LEU A 49 22.21 5.69 -0.79
N ALA A 50 21.69 5.47 0.41
CA ALA A 50 22.45 5.49 1.65
C ALA A 50 22.58 4.12 2.33
N ILE A 51 21.89 3.10 1.82
CA ILE A 51 21.85 1.75 2.37
C ILE A 51 22.31 0.75 1.30
N PRO A 52 23.62 0.67 1.01
CA PRO A 52 24.15 -0.32 0.08
C PRO A 52 24.08 -1.74 0.67
N ARG A 53 24.12 -2.76 -0.21
CA ARG A 53 24.22 -4.18 0.14
C ARG A 53 25.36 -4.40 1.14
N GLY A 54 25.09 -5.14 2.22
CA GLY A 54 26.08 -5.50 3.24
C GLY A 54 26.39 -4.41 4.27
N SER A 55 25.76 -3.23 4.19
CA SER A 55 25.94 -2.18 5.20
C SER A 55 25.29 -2.53 6.54
N ARG A 56 25.67 -1.82 7.61
CA ARG A 56 25.03 -2.00 8.94
C ARG A 56 23.53 -1.70 8.92
N LEU A 57 23.11 -0.71 8.14
CA LEU A 57 21.68 -0.40 7.97
C LEU A 57 20.97 -1.48 7.16
N ASP A 58 21.63 -2.05 6.15
CA ASP A 58 21.10 -3.17 5.38
C ASP A 58 20.87 -4.39 6.27
N ALA A 59 21.80 -4.71 7.18
CA ALA A 59 21.62 -5.80 8.14
C ALA A 59 20.40 -5.59 9.06
N ILE A 60 20.13 -4.35 9.50
CA ILE A 60 18.93 -4.03 10.30
C ILE A 60 17.66 -4.22 9.46
N ALA A 61 17.65 -3.67 8.25
CA ALA A 61 16.51 -3.76 7.34
C ALA A 61 16.23 -5.23 6.96
N ARG A 62 17.26 -6.02 6.68
CA ARG A 62 17.18 -7.45 6.37
C ARG A 62 16.72 -8.29 7.56
N ALA A 63 17.07 -7.90 8.78
CA ALA A 63 16.58 -8.60 9.98
C ALA A 63 15.09 -8.36 10.26
N ARG A 64 14.54 -7.22 9.81
CA ARG A 64 13.14 -6.85 10.03
C ARG A 64 12.23 -7.13 8.83
N LEU A 65 12.76 -7.06 7.61
CA LEU A 65 12.12 -7.30 6.31
C LEU A 65 10.94 -6.37 5.94
N SER A 66 10.09 -6.00 6.90
CA SER A 66 8.93 -5.13 6.70
C SER A 66 8.59 -4.37 7.98
N THR A 67 7.95 -3.22 7.83
CA THR A 67 7.27 -2.56 8.95
C THR A 67 6.06 -3.41 9.39
N VAL A 68 5.90 -3.61 10.69
CA VAL A 68 4.76 -4.30 11.30
C VAL A 68 3.77 -3.27 11.83
N TYR A 69 2.54 -3.31 11.34
CA TYR A 69 1.47 -2.43 11.78
C TYR A 69 0.64 -3.11 12.87
N MET A 70 0.24 -2.32 13.87
CA MET A 70 -0.67 -2.71 14.94
C MET A 70 -1.65 -1.54 15.14
N PRO A 71 -2.88 -1.78 15.62
CA PRO A 71 -3.78 -0.68 15.93
C PRO A 71 -3.12 0.36 16.85
N GLY A 72 -2.98 1.60 16.35
CA GLY A 72 -2.36 2.72 17.05
C GLY A 72 -0.84 2.67 17.22
N ARG A 73 -0.12 1.64 16.75
CA ARG A 73 1.35 1.53 16.86
C ARG A 73 1.97 0.84 15.65
N LYS A 74 3.27 1.04 15.45
CA LYS A 74 4.03 0.29 14.44
C LYS A 74 5.44 0.02 14.90
N ILE A 75 6.02 -1.05 14.37
CA ILE A 75 7.45 -1.35 14.49
C ILE A 75 8.03 -1.18 13.10
N THR A 76 8.82 -0.13 12.91
CA THR A 76 9.35 0.26 11.60
C THR A 76 10.48 -0.66 11.13
N MET A 77 10.55 -0.90 9.83
CA MET A 77 11.66 -1.64 9.22
C MET A 77 12.98 -0.88 9.41
N LEU A 78 12.97 0.43 9.13
CA LEU A 78 14.15 1.27 9.26
C LEU A 78 14.16 2.01 10.60
N PRO A 79 15.34 2.36 11.14
CA PRO A 79 15.44 3.24 12.30
C PRO A 79 14.87 4.64 12.01
N GLU A 80 14.28 5.27 13.03
CA GLU A 80 13.66 6.60 12.90
C GLU A 80 14.56 7.65 12.24
N PRO A 81 15.86 7.81 12.59
CA PRO A 81 16.71 8.82 11.93
C PRO A 81 16.89 8.59 10.42
N VAL A 82 16.77 7.36 9.95
CA VAL A 82 16.82 7.03 8.53
C VAL A 82 15.49 7.40 7.87
N ILE A 83 14.38 7.08 8.51
CA ILE A 83 13.03 7.45 8.03
C ILE A 83 12.93 8.97 7.93
N THR A 84 13.26 9.70 8.99
CA THR A 84 13.23 11.18 9.00
C THR A 84 14.08 11.79 7.88
N ARG A 85 15.17 11.12 7.46
CA ARG A 85 16.04 11.62 6.39
C ARG A 85 15.47 11.44 4.99
N PHE A 86 14.65 10.41 4.76
CA PHE A 86 14.19 10.02 3.42
C PHE A 86 12.69 10.14 3.22
N THR A 87 11.90 10.22 4.29
CA THR A 87 10.46 10.45 4.22
C THR A 87 10.17 11.73 3.45
N LEU A 88 9.18 11.68 2.56
CA LEU A 88 8.76 12.81 1.71
C LEU A 88 7.93 13.82 2.52
N ALA A 89 8.52 14.36 3.59
CA ALA A 89 7.87 15.31 4.49
C ALA A 89 7.78 16.72 3.87
N ALA A 90 6.67 17.39 4.09
CA ALA A 90 6.46 18.77 3.67
C ALA A 90 7.54 19.71 4.23
N GLY A 91 7.99 20.66 3.40
CA GLY A 91 9.05 21.61 3.74
C GLY A 91 10.47 21.03 3.64
N SER A 92 10.63 19.82 3.08
CA SER A 92 11.93 19.18 2.90
C SER A 92 12.22 18.85 1.43
N GLU A 93 13.47 18.47 1.14
CA GLU A 93 13.95 18.08 -0.19
C GLU A 93 14.61 16.68 -0.20
N PRO A 94 13.86 15.60 0.07
CA PRO A 94 14.46 14.27 0.23
C PRO A 94 14.92 13.71 -1.11
N ALA A 95 15.96 12.89 -1.05
CA ALA A 95 16.44 12.16 -2.22
C ALA A 95 15.38 11.14 -2.66
N SER A 96 15.05 11.17 -3.94
CA SER A 96 13.95 10.41 -4.53
C SER A 96 14.36 9.77 -5.86
N LEU A 97 13.73 8.64 -6.15
CA LEU A 97 13.70 8.02 -7.46
C LEU A 97 12.35 8.37 -8.11
N SER A 98 12.39 9.25 -9.11
CA SER A 98 11.21 9.82 -9.75
C SER A 98 10.91 9.14 -11.08
N LEU A 99 9.64 8.80 -11.32
CA LEU A 99 9.10 8.47 -12.63
C LEU A 99 8.27 9.66 -13.15
N TYR A 100 8.71 10.26 -14.24
CA TYR A 100 7.98 11.32 -14.93
C TYR A 100 7.22 10.74 -16.12
N VAL A 101 5.94 11.07 -16.24
CA VAL A 101 5.06 10.67 -17.33
C VAL A 101 4.55 11.92 -18.02
N GLU A 102 4.89 12.10 -19.29
CA GLU A 102 4.27 13.12 -20.13
C GLU A 102 2.90 12.61 -20.60
N THR A 103 1.87 13.43 -20.45
CA THR A 103 0.50 13.13 -20.83
C THR A 103 -0.08 14.21 -21.73
N ALA A 104 -0.90 13.80 -22.69
CA ALA A 104 -1.83 14.72 -23.34
C ALA A 104 -2.79 15.34 -22.30
N PRO A 105 -3.46 16.47 -22.60
CA PRO A 105 -4.39 17.13 -21.66
C PRO A 105 -5.53 16.25 -21.12
N ASP A 106 -5.89 15.20 -21.87
CA ASP A 106 -6.93 14.23 -21.49
C ASP A 106 -6.40 13.09 -20.58
N GLY A 107 -5.13 13.14 -20.19
CA GLY A 107 -4.45 12.15 -19.36
C GLY A 107 -3.82 10.99 -20.13
N THR A 108 -3.91 10.95 -21.46
CA THR A 108 -3.30 9.86 -22.24
C THR A 108 -1.77 9.91 -22.14
N PRO A 109 -1.11 8.85 -21.63
CA PRO A 109 0.35 8.83 -21.49
C PRO A 109 1.03 8.78 -22.86
N VAL A 110 2.04 9.62 -23.05
CA VAL A 110 2.81 9.76 -24.30
C VAL A 110 4.18 9.07 -24.17
N ARG A 111 4.92 9.40 -23.11
CA ARG A 111 6.23 8.83 -22.80
C ARG A 111 6.53 8.96 -21.32
N HIS A 112 7.52 8.22 -20.85
CA HIS A 112 8.00 8.34 -19.49
C HIS A 112 9.53 8.36 -19.43
N HIS A 113 10.07 8.86 -18.33
CA HIS A 113 11.49 8.74 -18.01
C HIS A 113 11.72 8.71 -16.50
N THR A 114 12.85 8.17 -16.06
CA THR A 114 13.19 8.02 -14.63
C THR A 114 14.43 8.83 -14.28
N ARG A 115 14.45 9.45 -13.10
CA ARG A 115 15.57 10.26 -12.60
C ARG A 115 15.80 10.04 -11.10
N VAL A 116 17.03 10.27 -10.67
CA VAL A 116 17.40 10.35 -9.25
C VAL A 116 17.71 11.81 -8.93
N GLU A 117 17.05 12.38 -7.93
CA GLU A 117 17.07 13.82 -7.64
C GLU A 117 16.61 14.12 -6.22
N ARG A 118 16.72 15.38 -5.78
CA ARG A 118 16.04 15.87 -4.56
C ARG A 118 14.69 16.47 -4.95
N VAL A 119 13.62 16.09 -4.26
CA VAL A 119 12.25 16.54 -4.59
C VAL A 119 11.74 17.48 -3.50
N PRO A 120 11.50 18.76 -3.80
CA PRO A 120 10.91 19.70 -2.85
C PRO A 120 9.43 19.37 -2.63
N VAL A 121 9.09 18.95 -1.41
CA VAL A 121 7.71 18.60 -1.03
C VAL A 121 7.04 19.81 -0.37
N ALA A 122 6.01 20.35 -1.01
CA ALA A 122 5.28 21.51 -0.53
C ALA A 122 4.29 21.17 0.58
N VAL A 123 3.57 20.04 0.47
CA VAL A 123 2.54 19.64 1.44
C VAL A 123 2.37 18.12 1.50
N ASN A 124 1.99 17.60 2.67
CA ASN A 124 1.48 16.24 2.82
C ASN A 124 -0.04 16.32 3.04
N LEU A 125 -0.82 16.01 2.01
CA LEU A 125 -2.29 16.03 2.10
C LEU A 125 -2.78 14.80 2.86
N ARG A 126 -3.78 14.98 3.72
CA ARG A 126 -4.39 13.89 4.49
C ARG A 126 -5.70 13.44 3.84
N LEU A 127 -5.92 12.12 3.76
CA LEU A 127 -7.08 11.56 3.05
C LEU A 127 -8.44 12.10 3.53
N ASP A 128 -8.56 12.36 4.83
CA ASP A 128 -9.78 12.90 5.45
C ASP A 128 -10.06 14.37 5.10
N ALA A 129 -9.06 15.09 4.59
CA ALA A 129 -9.16 16.48 4.17
C ALA A 129 -9.36 16.66 2.66
N ILE A 130 -9.29 15.58 1.87
CA ILE A 130 -9.42 15.63 0.40
C ILE A 130 -10.87 15.27 0.02
N SER A 131 -11.51 16.15 -0.74
CA SER A 131 -12.81 15.88 -1.36
C SER A 131 -12.63 15.11 -2.66
N ASP A 132 -13.55 14.20 -2.99
CA ASP A 132 -13.59 13.49 -4.28
C ASP A 132 -14.05 14.40 -5.45
N ASP A 133 -14.26 15.70 -5.21
CA ASP A 133 -14.64 16.70 -6.20
C ASP A 133 -13.69 16.76 -7.41
N PHE A 134 -12.41 16.41 -7.24
CA PHE A 134 -11.44 16.36 -8.35
C PHE A 134 -11.80 15.31 -9.41
N ALA A 135 -12.59 14.30 -9.06
CA ALA A 135 -13.03 13.24 -9.96
C ALA A 135 -14.20 13.64 -10.86
N SER A 136 -14.83 14.80 -10.58
CA SER A 136 -15.94 15.34 -11.36
C SER A 136 -15.55 16.62 -12.08
N ASP A 137 -15.78 16.67 -13.40
CA ASP A 137 -15.55 17.90 -14.16
C ASP A 137 -16.57 19.02 -13.84
N ALA A 138 -17.66 18.70 -13.12
CA ALA A 138 -18.73 19.64 -12.77
C ALA A 138 -18.51 20.36 -11.43
N SER A 139 -17.47 20.03 -10.66
CA SER A 139 -17.21 20.71 -9.39
C SER A 139 -16.77 22.17 -9.64
N THR A 140 -17.41 23.10 -8.94
CA THR A 140 -17.08 24.55 -8.94
C THR A 140 -16.14 24.94 -7.80
N ARG A 141 -15.78 23.99 -6.93
CA ARG A 141 -14.81 24.20 -5.86
C ARG A 141 -13.41 23.89 -6.38
N GLU A 142 -12.52 24.86 -6.27
CA GLU A 142 -11.09 24.70 -6.59
C GLU A 142 -10.19 24.99 -5.38
N PRO A 143 -10.24 24.17 -4.30
CA PRO A 143 -9.19 24.18 -3.29
C PRO A 143 -7.81 24.01 -3.94
N GLU A 144 -6.77 24.48 -3.24
CA GLU A 144 -5.39 24.25 -3.66
C GLU A 144 -5.15 22.75 -3.93
N TRP A 145 -4.39 22.43 -4.99
CA TRP A 145 -4.10 21.06 -5.47
C TRP A 145 -5.22 20.32 -6.22
N THR A 146 -6.42 20.90 -6.36
CA THR A 146 -7.53 20.24 -7.07
C THR A 146 -7.21 20.03 -8.56
N GLY A 147 -6.53 20.98 -9.20
CA GLY A 147 -6.11 20.86 -10.59
C GLY A 147 -5.10 19.74 -10.81
N GLU A 148 -4.13 19.64 -9.91
CA GLU A 148 -3.13 18.57 -9.89
C GLU A 148 -3.77 17.21 -9.65
N LEU A 149 -4.64 17.09 -8.63
CA LEU A 149 -5.41 15.85 -8.37
C LEU A 149 -6.24 15.43 -9.58
N ARG A 150 -6.87 16.38 -10.29
CA ARG A 150 -7.63 16.09 -11.52
C ARG A 150 -6.72 15.59 -12.64
N ALA A 151 -5.53 16.16 -12.80
CA ALA A 151 -4.57 15.68 -13.79
C ALA A 151 -4.10 14.25 -13.47
N LEU A 152 -3.76 13.96 -12.21
CA LEU A 152 -3.44 12.62 -11.73
C LEU A 152 -4.59 11.63 -11.96
N TRP A 153 -5.83 12.05 -11.68
CA TRP A 153 -7.03 11.25 -11.91
C TRP A 153 -7.24 10.88 -13.38
N ARG A 154 -7.07 11.85 -14.29
CA ARG A 154 -7.17 11.61 -15.73
C ARG A 154 -6.16 10.56 -16.19
N LEU A 155 -4.92 10.66 -15.73
CA LEU A 155 -3.89 9.64 -16.00
C LEU A 155 -4.30 8.28 -15.43
N ALA A 156 -4.71 8.20 -14.16
CA ALA A 156 -5.12 6.96 -13.52
C ALA A 156 -6.24 6.23 -14.29
N GLN A 157 -7.27 6.95 -14.74
CA GLN A 157 -8.36 6.37 -15.54
C GLN A 157 -7.86 5.78 -16.87
N LYS A 158 -6.92 6.46 -17.54
CA LYS A 158 -6.33 5.98 -18.80
C LYS A 158 -5.47 4.73 -18.57
N LEU A 159 -4.68 4.71 -17.50
CA LEU A 159 -3.86 3.57 -17.11
C LEU A 159 -4.71 2.33 -16.82
N GLU A 160 -5.77 2.48 -16.05
CA GLU A 160 -6.67 1.37 -15.73
C GLU A 160 -7.42 0.87 -16.95
N THR A 161 -7.87 1.78 -17.83
CA THR A 161 -8.54 1.40 -19.09
C THR A 161 -7.62 0.52 -19.94
N VAL A 162 -6.34 0.89 -20.04
CA VAL A 162 -5.33 0.08 -20.74
C VAL A 162 -5.09 -1.26 -20.03
N ARG A 163 -5.08 -1.26 -18.70
CA ARG A 163 -4.91 -2.45 -17.86
C ARG A 163 -6.09 -3.43 -17.98
N GLY A 164 -7.30 -2.93 -18.27
CA GLY A 164 -8.51 -3.73 -18.50
C GLY A 164 -8.98 -4.52 -17.27
N LYS A 165 -8.61 -4.06 -16.07
CA LYS A 165 -8.91 -4.71 -14.79
C LYS A 165 -9.45 -3.66 -13.84
N ALA A 166 -10.74 -3.70 -13.55
CA ALA A 166 -11.31 -2.85 -12.53
C ALA A 166 -10.79 -3.27 -11.15
N ASP A 167 -10.56 -2.28 -10.29
CA ASP A 167 -10.32 -2.57 -8.88
C ASP A 167 -11.56 -3.18 -8.23
N ILE A 168 -11.33 -4.22 -7.43
CA ILE A 168 -12.42 -4.87 -6.69
C ILE A 168 -12.68 -3.99 -5.46
N ALA A 169 -13.84 -3.35 -5.41
CA ALA A 169 -14.30 -2.64 -4.22
C ALA A 169 -14.29 -3.60 -3.02
N ARG A 170 -13.62 -3.20 -1.95
CA ARG A 170 -13.50 -3.96 -0.70
C ARG A 170 -13.85 -3.05 0.47
N LEU A 171 -14.41 -3.63 1.51
CA LEU A 171 -14.65 -2.92 2.76
C LEU A 171 -13.53 -3.27 3.72
N ASP A 172 -12.60 -2.33 3.90
CA ASP A 172 -11.56 -2.41 4.93
C ASP A 172 -12.08 -1.75 6.23
N TYR A 173 -11.29 -1.84 7.31
CA TYR A 173 -11.62 -1.21 8.58
C TYR A 173 -10.39 -0.54 9.18
N SER A 174 -10.61 0.64 9.74
CA SER A 174 -9.60 1.35 10.52
C SER A 174 -9.82 1.06 12.00
N PHE A 175 -8.78 0.53 12.65
CA PHE A 175 -8.77 0.33 14.09
C PHE A 175 -8.09 1.51 14.78
N ARG A 176 -8.79 2.15 15.72
CA ARG A 176 -8.27 3.23 16.55
C ARG A 176 -8.42 2.85 18.02
N ILE A 177 -7.33 2.98 18.78
CA ILE A 177 -7.31 2.71 20.21
C ILE A 177 -6.95 4.00 20.93
N ASP A 178 -7.87 4.49 21.74
CA ASP A 178 -7.60 5.54 22.70
C ASP A 178 -7.15 4.90 24.02
N TRP A 179 -5.83 4.87 24.22
CA TRP A 179 -5.22 4.31 25.43
C TRP A 179 -5.47 5.14 26.70
N ASN A 180 -5.92 6.39 26.56
CA ASN A 180 -6.20 7.27 27.70
C ASN A 180 -7.64 7.10 28.23
N ALA A 181 -8.52 6.45 27.47
CA ALA A 181 -9.86 6.16 27.91
C ALA A 181 -9.89 5.00 28.92
N ALA A 182 -10.51 5.22 30.07
CA ALA A 182 -10.76 4.19 31.07
C ALA A 182 -11.78 3.14 30.58
N PRO A 183 -11.75 1.88 31.05
CA PRO A 183 -10.84 1.32 32.06
C PRO A 183 -9.50 0.79 31.51
N GLU A 184 -9.41 0.40 30.23
CA GLU A 184 -8.22 -0.24 29.65
C GLU A 184 -8.06 0.06 28.15
N GLY A 185 -8.23 1.33 27.78
CA GLY A 185 -8.24 1.81 26.41
C GLY A 185 -9.57 1.52 25.70
N ARG A 186 -10.06 2.49 24.93
CA ARG A 186 -11.30 2.37 24.15
C ARG A 186 -10.96 2.07 22.70
N VAL A 187 -11.52 0.97 22.17
CA VAL A 187 -11.38 0.61 20.76
C VAL A 187 -12.54 1.18 19.95
N SER A 188 -12.21 1.73 18.78
CA SER A 188 -13.16 2.12 17.74
C SER A 188 -12.74 1.49 16.41
N ILE A 189 -13.72 0.86 15.75
CA ILE A 189 -13.54 0.17 14.48
C ILE A 189 -14.45 0.87 13.49
N VAL A 190 -13.85 1.54 12.49
CA VAL A 190 -14.58 2.37 11.54
C VAL A 190 -14.46 1.72 10.15
N PRO A 191 -15.59 1.39 9.49
CA PRO A 191 -15.56 0.91 8.12
C PRO A 191 -14.90 1.95 7.21
N ARG A 192 -13.99 1.50 6.36
CA ARG A 192 -13.33 2.30 5.35
C ARG A 192 -13.61 1.66 3.98
N PRO A 193 -14.64 2.13 3.26
CA PRO A 193 -14.90 1.63 1.92
C PRO A 193 -13.69 1.95 1.04
N ARG A 194 -13.07 0.92 0.46
CA ARG A 194 -12.05 1.07 -0.57
C ARG A 194 -12.71 1.28 -1.92
N GLY A 195 -11.97 1.93 -2.81
CA GLY A 195 -12.44 2.25 -4.15
C GLY A 195 -13.04 3.65 -4.24
N SER A 196 -12.73 4.53 -3.29
CA SER A 196 -12.86 5.96 -3.54
C SER A 196 -12.01 6.35 -4.76
N PRO A 197 -12.37 7.41 -5.49
CA PRO A 197 -11.53 7.95 -6.56
C PRO A 197 -10.07 8.15 -6.13
N LEU A 198 -9.84 8.57 -4.89
CA LEU A 198 -8.50 8.79 -4.34
C LEU A 198 -7.72 7.48 -4.11
N ASP A 199 -8.33 6.46 -3.51
CA ASP A 199 -7.69 5.14 -3.34
C ASP A 199 -7.29 4.56 -4.71
N ARG A 200 -8.20 4.66 -5.68
CA ARG A 200 -8.00 4.18 -7.05
C ARG A 200 -6.90 4.96 -7.78
N LEU A 201 -6.88 6.29 -7.63
CA LEU A 201 -5.84 7.16 -8.18
C LEU A 201 -4.46 6.72 -7.71
N VAL A 202 -4.26 6.62 -6.40
CA VAL A 202 -2.95 6.26 -5.82
C VAL A 202 -2.58 4.84 -6.24
N ALA A 203 -3.52 3.89 -6.20
CA ALA A 203 -3.28 2.51 -6.60
C ALA A 203 -2.78 2.40 -8.06
N GLU A 204 -3.45 3.06 -9.01
CA GLU A 204 -3.04 3.02 -10.42
C GLU A 204 -1.66 3.63 -10.67
N LEU A 205 -1.35 4.75 -10.01
CA LEU A 205 -0.03 5.38 -10.14
C LEU A 205 1.08 4.48 -9.57
N MET A 206 0.84 3.84 -8.42
CA MET A 206 1.79 2.88 -7.84
C MET A 206 1.93 1.63 -8.71
N ILE A 207 0.83 1.13 -9.29
CA ILE A 207 0.88 0.02 -10.24
C ILE A 207 1.73 0.39 -11.46
N HIS A 208 1.55 1.60 -11.98
CA HIS A 208 2.30 2.09 -13.12
C HIS A 208 3.80 2.20 -12.84
N VAL A 209 4.20 2.75 -11.68
CA VAL A 209 5.60 2.79 -11.24
C VAL A 209 6.20 1.39 -11.19
N ASN A 210 5.53 0.49 -10.47
CA ASN A 210 5.97 -0.87 -10.25
C ASN A 210 6.09 -1.69 -11.54
N SER A 211 5.15 -1.53 -12.47
CA SER A 211 5.18 -2.18 -13.79
C SER A 211 6.28 -1.60 -14.70
N THR A 212 6.44 -0.27 -14.70
CA THR A 212 7.40 0.44 -15.54
C THR A 212 8.84 0.17 -15.11
N TRP A 213 9.14 0.24 -13.81
CA TRP A 213 10.45 -0.12 -13.29
C TRP A 213 10.71 -1.63 -13.37
N GLY A 214 9.67 -2.45 -13.23
CA GLY A 214 9.71 -3.89 -13.52
C GLY A 214 10.17 -4.18 -14.94
N LYS A 215 9.61 -3.45 -15.91
CA LYS A 215 10.02 -3.51 -17.31
C LYS A 215 11.48 -3.10 -17.49
N ARG A 216 11.88 -1.99 -16.88
CA ARG A 216 13.24 -1.46 -17.02
C ARG A 216 14.31 -2.46 -16.57
N LEU A 217 14.12 -3.09 -15.41
CA LEU A 217 15.05 -4.15 -14.97
C LEU A 217 15.06 -5.34 -15.93
N ALA A 218 13.88 -5.75 -16.43
CA ALA A 218 13.77 -6.87 -17.35
C ALA A 218 14.47 -6.60 -18.69
N ASP A 219 14.29 -5.41 -19.26
CA ASP A 219 14.90 -4.99 -20.53
C ASP A 219 16.45 -4.97 -20.42
N GLU A 220 16.96 -4.57 -19.26
CA GLU A 220 18.40 -4.52 -18.94
C GLU A 220 18.95 -5.85 -18.38
N ARG A 221 18.12 -6.90 -18.35
CA ARG A 221 18.45 -8.23 -17.81
C ARG A 221 19.00 -8.21 -16.37
N ALA A 222 18.60 -7.21 -15.59
CA ALA A 222 18.91 -7.13 -14.17
C ALA A 222 17.84 -7.91 -13.39
N PRO A 223 18.21 -8.80 -12.45
CA PRO A 223 17.22 -9.50 -11.65
C PRO A 223 16.58 -8.55 -10.63
N GLY A 224 15.36 -8.86 -10.25
CA GLY A 224 14.62 -8.10 -9.24
C GLY A 224 13.66 -9.02 -8.51
N LEU A 225 13.09 -8.56 -7.41
CA LEU A 225 12.06 -9.25 -6.65
C LEU A 225 10.70 -8.85 -7.24
N TYR A 226 10.23 -9.67 -8.18
CA TYR A 226 8.93 -9.55 -8.84
C TYR A 226 7.86 -10.21 -8.00
N ARG A 227 6.64 -9.66 -8.06
CA ARG A 227 5.43 -10.27 -7.50
C ARG A 227 4.60 -10.76 -8.68
N THR A 228 4.43 -12.07 -8.81
CA THR A 228 3.79 -12.70 -9.97
C THR A 228 2.50 -13.39 -9.54
N GLN A 229 1.53 -13.46 -10.44
CA GLN A 229 0.27 -14.14 -10.17
C GLN A 229 -0.19 -14.97 -11.37
N GLN A 230 -0.28 -16.28 -11.16
CA GLN A 230 -0.74 -17.25 -12.14
C GLN A 230 -1.75 -18.20 -11.50
N ALA A 231 -2.87 -18.46 -12.19
CA ALA A 231 -3.92 -19.36 -11.71
C ALA A 231 -4.40 -19.04 -10.27
N GLY A 232 -4.54 -17.74 -9.97
CA GLY A 232 -4.98 -17.24 -8.67
C GLY A 232 -3.93 -17.23 -7.56
N LYS A 233 -2.78 -17.89 -7.73
CA LYS A 233 -1.70 -17.92 -6.73
C LYS A 233 -0.72 -16.78 -6.95
N VAL A 234 -0.45 -16.02 -5.89
CA VAL A 234 0.54 -14.95 -5.89
C VAL A 234 1.81 -15.45 -5.21
N LYS A 235 2.97 -15.23 -5.83
CA LYS A 235 4.29 -15.61 -5.30
C LYS A 235 5.33 -14.54 -5.62
N MET A 236 6.48 -14.58 -4.96
CA MET A 236 7.65 -13.83 -5.42
C MET A 236 8.47 -14.63 -6.45
N SER A 237 9.18 -13.90 -7.32
CA SER A 237 10.06 -14.45 -8.35
C SER A 237 11.25 -13.51 -8.55
N THR A 238 12.42 -14.07 -8.88
CA THR A 238 13.59 -13.27 -9.31
C THR A 238 13.53 -12.87 -10.79
N LYS A 239 12.54 -13.40 -11.52
CA LYS A 239 12.32 -13.18 -12.95
C LYS A 239 10.97 -12.50 -13.20
N PRO A 240 10.88 -11.65 -14.24
CA PRO A 240 9.62 -11.03 -14.63
C PRO A 240 8.64 -12.10 -15.12
N GLU A 241 7.44 -12.10 -14.56
CA GLU A 241 6.29 -12.86 -15.07
C GLU A 241 5.02 -12.03 -14.88
N SER A 242 3.95 -12.44 -15.57
CA SER A 242 2.67 -11.73 -15.51
C SER A 242 2.01 -11.79 -14.13
N HIS A 243 1.26 -10.73 -13.83
CA HIS A 243 0.39 -10.67 -12.67
C HIS A 243 -1.07 -10.57 -13.14
N GLN A 244 -1.72 -11.72 -13.35
CA GLN A 244 -3.03 -11.82 -14.00
C GLN A 244 -4.13 -10.99 -13.32
N GLY A 245 -4.15 -10.90 -11.99
CA GLY A 245 -5.13 -10.11 -11.25
C GLY A 245 -4.92 -8.59 -11.36
N LEU A 246 -3.68 -8.15 -11.59
CA LEU A 246 -3.38 -6.74 -11.84
C LEU A 246 -3.44 -6.41 -13.33
N GLY A 247 -3.40 -7.38 -14.25
CA GLY A 247 -3.48 -7.12 -15.69
C GLY A 247 -2.19 -6.55 -16.30
N VAL A 248 -1.04 -6.85 -15.70
CA VAL A 248 0.27 -6.37 -16.17
C VAL A 248 1.21 -7.52 -16.53
N ALA A 249 2.08 -7.27 -17.53
CA ALA A 249 3.03 -8.26 -18.05
C ALA A 249 4.18 -8.57 -17.08
N GLN A 250 4.53 -7.61 -16.22
CA GLN A 250 5.46 -7.78 -15.10
C GLN A 250 5.10 -6.79 -14.00
N TYR A 251 5.39 -7.16 -12.76
CA TYR A 251 5.13 -6.34 -11.58
C TYR A 251 6.21 -6.59 -10.53
N LEU A 252 6.93 -5.54 -10.12
CA LEU A 252 7.85 -5.59 -8.98
C LEU A 252 7.39 -4.62 -7.90
N TRP A 253 7.77 -4.85 -6.65
CA TRP A 253 7.51 -3.85 -5.60
C TRP A 253 8.68 -2.88 -5.51
N ALA A 254 8.45 -1.59 -5.74
CA ALA A 254 9.46 -0.55 -5.56
C ALA A 254 8.91 0.77 -5.03
N SER A 255 7.61 0.85 -4.76
CA SER A 255 6.95 2.08 -4.33
C SER A 255 6.91 2.29 -2.81
N SER A 256 7.51 1.41 -2.00
CA SER A 256 7.58 1.64 -0.54
C SER A 256 8.88 1.15 0.14
N PRO A 257 10.04 1.68 -0.27
CA PRO A 257 11.35 1.25 0.22
C PRO A 257 11.66 1.61 1.68
N LEU A 258 10.89 2.50 2.32
CA LEU A 258 11.05 2.80 3.75
C LEU A 258 10.50 1.69 4.64
N ARG A 259 9.54 0.91 4.13
CA ARG A 259 8.77 -0.07 4.93
C ARG A 259 8.79 -1.49 4.39
N ARG A 260 9.35 -1.74 3.20
CA ARG A 260 9.53 -3.09 2.62
C ARG A 260 10.94 -3.30 2.12
N TYR A 261 11.58 -4.38 2.57
CA TYR A 261 12.95 -4.70 2.20
C TYR A 261 13.06 -5.14 0.74
N SER A 262 12.02 -5.78 0.20
CA SER A 262 11.93 -6.10 -1.22
C SER A 262 12.08 -4.86 -2.11
N ASP A 263 11.42 -3.77 -1.72
CA ASP A 263 11.42 -2.51 -2.44
C ASP A 263 12.80 -1.83 -2.34
N LEU A 264 13.43 -1.90 -1.17
CA LEU A 264 14.80 -1.43 -0.98
C LEU A 264 15.80 -2.19 -1.87
N VAL A 265 15.66 -3.52 -1.99
CA VAL A 265 16.49 -4.37 -2.86
C VAL A 265 16.26 -4.02 -4.34
N ASN A 266 15.01 -3.91 -4.77
CA ASN A 266 14.67 -3.51 -6.13
C ASN A 266 15.19 -2.10 -6.47
N GLN A 267 15.11 -1.17 -5.52
CA GLN A 267 15.63 0.17 -5.70
C GLN A 267 17.15 0.18 -5.90
N ARG A 268 17.92 -0.68 -5.22
CA ARG A 268 19.38 -0.82 -5.47
C ARG A 268 19.67 -1.24 -6.91
N GLN A 269 18.90 -2.21 -7.43
CA GLN A 269 19.04 -2.68 -8.82
C GLN A 269 18.71 -1.56 -9.80
N LEU A 270 17.61 -0.83 -9.56
CA LEU A 270 17.18 0.29 -10.39
C LEU A 270 18.22 1.41 -10.43
N LEU A 271 18.78 1.79 -9.28
CA LEU A 271 19.83 2.81 -9.18
C LEU A 271 21.08 2.40 -9.95
N ALA A 272 21.49 1.13 -9.86
CA ALA A 272 22.65 0.65 -10.61
C ALA A 272 22.40 0.65 -12.13
N VAL A 273 21.21 0.19 -12.56
CA VAL A 273 20.79 0.23 -13.97
C VAL A 273 20.75 1.67 -14.51
N LEU A 274 20.27 2.64 -13.71
CA LEU A 274 20.22 4.05 -14.09
C LEU A 274 21.61 4.66 -14.27
N ASP A 275 22.56 4.26 -13.43
CA ASP A 275 23.95 4.71 -13.48
C ASP A 275 24.83 3.90 -14.46
N ALA A 276 24.24 2.96 -15.21
CA ALA A 276 24.97 2.00 -16.06
C ALA A 276 26.08 1.24 -15.28
N LYS A 277 25.84 0.96 -14.00
CA LYS A 277 26.73 0.18 -13.13
C LYS A 277 26.28 -1.29 -13.06
N PRO A 278 27.19 -2.21 -12.72
CA PRO A 278 26.82 -3.59 -12.46
C PRO A 278 25.73 -3.70 -11.39
N ALA A 279 24.74 -4.57 -11.62
CA ALA A 279 23.66 -4.84 -10.69
C ALA A 279 24.22 -5.35 -9.34
N PRO A 280 23.84 -4.75 -8.20
CA PRO A 280 24.24 -5.20 -6.88
C PRO A 280 23.94 -6.67 -6.59
N TYR A 281 22.91 -7.24 -7.22
CA TYR A 281 22.62 -8.68 -7.20
C TYR A 281 22.63 -9.20 -8.63
N ALA A 282 23.48 -10.19 -8.91
CA ALA A 282 23.61 -10.79 -10.24
C ALA A 282 22.52 -11.85 -10.50
N GLU A 283 22.32 -12.23 -11.76
CA GLU A 283 21.47 -13.38 -12.07
C GLU A 283 22.05 -14.63 -11.40
N GLY A 284 21.20 -15.39 -10.70
CA GLY A 284 21.65 -16.57 -9.94
C GLY A 284 22.23 -16.27 -8.55
N ASP A 285 22.23 -15.01 -8.09
CA ASP A 285 22.77 -14.65 -6.77
C ASP A 285 22.01 -15.36 -5.63
N VAL A 286 22.73 -16.19 -4.87
CA VAL A 286 22.20 -16.98 -3.76
C VAL A 286 21.59 -16.10 -2.67
N GLU A 287 22.16 -14.92 -2.43
CA GLU A 287 21.64 -13.99 -1.43
C GLU A 287 20.30 -13.41 -1.87
N LEU A 288 20.11 -13.12 -3.17
CA LEU A 288 18.83 -12.63 -3.68
C LEU A 288 17.71 -13.67 -3.50
N PHE A 289 18.00 -14.95 -3.75
CA PHE A 289 17.05 -16.04 -3.50
C PHE A 289 16.74 -16.22 -2.01
N SER A 290 17.75 -16.13 -1.14
CA SER A 290 17.54 -16.15 0.31
C SER A 290 16.66 -14.99 0.76
N ILE A 291 16.94 -13.77 0.30
CA ILE A 291 16.13 -12.58 0.63
C ILE A 291 14.68 -12.78 0.17
N MET A 292 14.47 -13.30 -1.04
CA MET A 292 13.12 -13.56 -1.56
C MET A 292 12.35 -14.54 -0.65
N ALA A 293 12.98 -15.65 -0.28
CA ALA A 293 12.38 -16.68 0.57
C ALA A 293 12.11 -16.16 2.00
N ASP A 294 13.08 -15.49 2.60
CA ASP A 294 12.97 -14.92 3.94
C ASP A 294 11.85 -13.86 3.97
N PHE A 295 11.82 -12.97 2.99
CA PHE A 295 10.79 -11.94 2.87
C PHE A 295 9.39 -12.55 2.73
N GLU A 296 9.19 -13.52 1.83
CA GLU A 296 7.88 -14.15 1.64
C GLU A 296 7.39 -14.84 2.92
N ALA A 297 8.27 -15.58 3.62
CA ALA A 297 7.93 -16.23 4.88
C ALA A 297 7.59 -15.23 5.99
N THR A 298 8.44 -14.23 6.23
CA THR A 298 8.22 -13.24 7.30
C THR A 298 7.01 -12.35 7.00
N TYR A 299 6.80 -11.94 5.75
CA TYR A 299 5.66 -11.11 5.39
C TYR A 299 4.32 -11.85 5.62
N SER A 300 4.27 -13.14 5.29
CA SER A 300 3.12 -13.99 5.62
C SER A 300 2.89 -14.12 7.13
N GLN A 301 3.95 -14.34 7.92
CA GLN A 301 3.84 -14.41 9.39
C GLN A 301 3.33 -13.10 10.01
N TYR A 302 3.78 -11.95 9.48
CA TYR A 302 3.30 -10.64 9.92
C TYR A 302 1.83 -10.43 9.58
N ALA A 303 1.39 -10.86 8.39
CA ALA A 303 -0.03 -10.81 8.02
C ALA A 303 -0.89 -11.67 8.96
N GLU A 304 -0.47 -12.90 9.26
CA GLU A 304 -1.17 -13.78 10.22
C GLU A 304 -1.24 -13.19 11.63
N PHE A 305 -0.16 -12.55 12.09
CA PHE A 305 -0.15 -11.85 13.36
C PHE A 305 -1.10 -10.65 13.37
N GLN A 306 -1.12 -9.84 12.31
CA GLN A 306 -2.04 -8.73 12.15
C GLN A 306 -3.49 -9.19 12.15
N SER A 307 -3.85 -10.23 11.39
CA SER A 307 -5.21 -10.77 11.38
C SER A 307 -5.66 -11.27 12.76
N ARG A 308 -4.78 -11.94 13.51
CA ARG A 308 -5.08 -12.36 14.90
C ARG A 308 -5.28 -11.16 15.83
N MET A 309 -4.50 -10.10 15.65
CA MET A 309 -4.62 -8.89 16.44
C MET A 309 -5.92 -8.13 16.13
N GLU A 310 -6.30 -8.01 14.86
CA GLU A 310 -7.58 -7.44 14.45
C GLU A 310 -8.75 -8.23 15.03
N GLN A 311 -8.67 -9.56 15.01
CA GLN A 311 -9.66 -10.43 15.66
C GLN A 311 -9.76 -10.13 17.16
N TYR A 312 -8.63 -10.07 17.87
CA TYR A 312 -8.60 -9.68 19.28
C TYR A 312 -9.32 -8.34 19.53
N TRP A 313 -9.05 -7.33 18.71
CA TRP A 313 -9.68 -6.01 18.86
C TRP A 313 -11.17 -6.00 18.52
N CYS A 314 -11.62 -6.82 17.57
CA CYS A 314 -13.05 -7.05 17.34
C CYS A 314 -13.73 -7.64 18.58
N LEU A 315 -13.10 -8.61 19.24
CA LEU A 315 -13.63 -9.22 20.46
C LEU A 315 -13.66 -8.24 21.64
N ARG A 316 -12.61 -7.44 21.81
CA ARG A 316 -12.60 -6.33 22.78
C ARG A 316 -13.74 -5.35 22.51
N TRP A 317 -14.00 -5.01 21.25
CA TRP A 317 -15.09 -4.12 20.86
C TRP A 317 -16.47 -4.71 21.20
N LEU A 318 -16.69 -6.00 20.95
CA LEU A 318 -17.94 -6.68 21.30
C LEU A 318 -18.21 -6.63 22.81
N LEU A 319 -17.19 -6.89 23.63
CA LEU A 319 -17.27 -6.77 25.10
C LEU A 319 -17.55 -5.33 25.53
N GLN A 320 -16.79 -4.36 24.99
CA GLN A 320 -16.91 -2.94 25.31
C GLN A 320 -18.30 -2.40 25.03
N GLU A 321 -18.90 -2.78 23.90
CA GLU A 321 -20.21 -2.32 23.47
C GLU A 321 -21.36 -3.21 23.97
N ASN A 322 -21.07 -4.17 24.86
CA ASN A 322 -22.02 -5.15 25.42
C ASN A 322 -22.89 -5.83 24.35
N ARG A 323 -22.28 -6.21 23.22
CA ARG A 323 -23.00 -6.81 22.09
C ARG A 323 -23.25 -8.29 22.36
N THR A 324 -24.52 -8.64 22.56
CA THR A 324 -24.97 -10.04 22.70
C THR A 324 -25.43 -10.66 21.38
N GLU A 325 -25.58 -9.85 20.33
CA GLU A 325 -26.04 -10.27 19.02
C GLU A 325 -25.40 -9.39 17.92
N ALA A 326 -25.26 -9.95 16.71
CA ALA A 326 -24.74 -9.25 15.54
C ALA A 326 -25.38 -9.74 14.24
N GLU A 327 -25.45 -8.86 13.25
CA GLU A 327 -25.72 -9.26 11.86
C GLU A 327 -24.43 -9.76 11.20
N ALA A 328 -24.58 -10.80 10.38
CA ALA A 328 -23.47 -11.42 9.67
C ALA A 328 -23.93 -11.97 8.31
N SER A 329 -22.97 -12.14 7.42
CA SER A 329 -23.16 -12.75 6.11
C SER A 329 -22.39 -14.06 6.01
N ILE A 330 -23.02 -15.10 5.44
CA ILE A 330 -22.37 -16.40 5.25
C ILE A 330 -21.29 -16.27 4.18
N VAL A 331 -20.07 -16.72 4.49
CA VAL A 331 -18.94 -16.71 3.55
C VAL A 331 -18.87 -18.05 2.82
N ARG A 332 -18.84 -19.14 3.58
CA ARG A 332 -18.86 -20.53 3.07
C ARG A 332 -19.12 -21.48 4.24
N ASP A 333 -19.75 -22.61 3.97
CA ASP A 333 -20.06 -23.62 4.99
C ASP A 333 -20.69 -22.96 6.23
N ASN A 334 -20.09 -23.15 7.41
CA ASN A 334 -20.46 -22.49 8.66
C ASN A 334 -19.61 -21.25 9.01
N LEU A 335 -18.75 -20.80 8.11
CA LEU A 335 -17.94 -19.59 8.28
C LEU A 335 -18.78 -18.36 7.90
N VAL A 336 -18.92 -17.44 8.84
CA VAL A 336 -19.68 -16.21 8.69
C VAL A 336 -18.78 -15.02 8.96
N ARG A 337 -19.06 -13.89 8.31
CA ARG A 337 -18.40 -12.60 8.54
C ARG A 337 -19.41 -11.65 9.16
N PHE A 338 -19.05 -11.01 10.26
CA PHE A 338 -19.89 -9.97 10.85
C PHE A 338 -19.96 -8.76 9.92
N ASP A 339 -21.12 -8.10 9.84
CA ASP A 339 -21.29 -6.99 8.89
C ASP A 339 -20.61 -5.72 9.42
N ALA A 340 -20.75 -5.47 10.72
CA ALA A 340 -20.19 -4.28 11.38
C ALA A 340 -18.69 -4.35 11.68
N LEU A 341 -18.07 -5.54 11.59
CA LEU A 341 -16.69 -5.80 12.01
C LEU A 341 -15.98 -6.70 11.00
N PRO A 342 -14.65 -6.59 10.84
CA PRO A 342 -13.86 -7.56 10.08
C PRO A 342 -13.65 -8.88 10.85
N LEU A 343 -14.70 -9.40 11.47
CA LEU A 343 -14.65 -10.59 12.31
C LEU A 343 -15.24 -11.80 11.57
N TYR A 344 -14.41 -12.82 11.38
CA TYR A 344 -14.80 -14.10 10.78
C TYR A 344 -14.87 -15.17 11.87
N VAL A 345 -16.01 -15.83 11.99
CA VAL A 345 -16.27 -16.83 13.02
C VAL A 345 -17.03 -18.01 12.44
N ARG A 346 -16.91 -19.17 13.09
CA ARG A 346 -17.71 -20.35 12.73
C ARG A 346 -18.94 -20.41 13.63
N VAL A 347 -20.11 -20.61 13.02
CA VAL A 347 -21.40 -20.79 13.70
C VAL A 347 -21.80 -22.27 13.60
N PRO A 348 -21.56 -23.10 14.62
CA PRO A 348 -21.69 -24.56 14.49
C PRO A 348 -23.10 -25.06 14.14
N ASP A 349 -24.12 -24.36 14.61
CA ASP A 349 -25.55 -24.66 14.45
C ASP A 349 -26.19 -23.92 13.25
N LEU A 350 -25.38 -23.44 12.31
CA LEU A 350 -25.86 -22.75 11.11
C LEU A 350 -26.67 -23.71 10.22
N PRO A 351 -27.91 -23.37 9.83
CA PRO A 351 -28.68 -24.17 8.89
C PRO A 351 -28.06 -24.11 7.48
N ALA A 352 -28.48 -25.03 6.61
CA ALA A 352 -28.01 -25.11 5.22
C ALA A 352 -28.51 -23.91 4.39
N LEU A 353 -27.82 -22.78 4.53
CA LEU A 353 -28.03 -21.54 3.80
C LEU A 353 -26.84 -21.29 2.87
N GLY A 354 -27.11 -20.65 1.73
CA GLY A 354 -26.07 -20.36 0.74
C GLY A 354 -25.12 -19.23 1.16
N PRO A 355 -23.89 -19.19 0.60
CA PRO A 355 -23.02 -18.03 0.70
C PRO A 355 -23.74 -16.72 0.33
N GLY A 356 -23.46 -15.65 1.07
CA GLY A 356 -24.07 -14.33 0.91
C GLY A 356 -25.39 -14.14 1.67
N ALA A 357 -26.02 -15.19 2.20
CA ALA A 357 -27.22 -15.03 3.01
C ALA A 357 -26.92 -14.26 4.31
N ARG A 358 -27.78 -13.29 4.64
CA ARG A 358 -27.68 -12.49 5.87
C ARG A 358 -28.40 -13.18 7.03
N ILE A 359 -27.74 -13.23 8.17
CA ILE A 359 -28.17 -13.94 9.37
C ILE A 359 -27.96 -13.07 10.61
N ARG A 360 -28.63 -13.44 11.69
CA ARG A 360 -28.37 -12.95 13.05
C ARG A 360 -27.66 -14.01 13.85
N VAL A 361 -26.56 -13.60 14.47
CA VAL A 361 -25.67 -14.45 15.25
C VAL A 361 -25.70 -13.99 16.70
N GLY A 362 -25.92 -14.93 17.61
CA GLY A 362 -25.75 -14.73 19.05
C GLY A 362 -24.29 -14.74 19.42
N VAL A 363 -23.87 -13.74 20.20
CA VAL A 363 -22.53 -13.60 20.74
C VAL A 363 -22.53 -14.12 22.18
N GLY A 364 -21.86 -15.25 22.39
CA GLY A 364 -21.74 -15.92 23.68
C GLY A 364 -20.47 -15.52 24.42
N ARG A 365 -19.84 -16.49 25.09
CA ARG A 365 -18.60 -16.28 25.83
C ARG A 365 -17.46 -15.86 24.88
N ILE A 366 -16.74 -14.82 25.27
CA ILE A 366 -15.54 -14.33 24.59
C ILE A 366 -14.32 -14.71 25.42
N ASP A 367 -13.35 -15.38 24.80
CA ASP A 367 -12.04 -15.65 25.38
C ASP A 367 -10.98 -14.82 24.65
N LEU A 368 -10.52 -13.76 25.33
CA LEU A 368 -9.51 -12.86 24.81
C LEU A 368 -8.11 -13.48 24.72
N PHE A 369 -7.81 -14.52 25.50
CA PHE A 369 -6.50 -15.17 25.49
C PHE A 369 -6.33 -16.04 24.24
N SER A 370 -7.34 -16.83 23.91
CA SER A 370 -7.37 -17.63 22.67
C SER A 370 -7.86 -16.85 21.45
N ALA A 371 -8.31 -15.60 21.64
CA ALA A 371 -8.97 -14.76 20.65
C ALA A 371 -10.17 -15.46 19.99
N THR A 372 -11.02 -16.12 20.79
CA THR A 372 -12.21 -16.84 20.32
C THR A 372 -13.51 -16.28 20.88
N VAL A 373 -14.61 -16.58 20.19
CA VAL A 373 -15.97 -16.25 20.63
C VAL A 373 -16.90 -17.40 20.32
N GLU A 374 -17.72 -17.77 21.29
CA GLU A 374 -18.81 -18.72 21.11
C GLU A 374 -19.94 -18.03 20.34
N THR A 375 -20.44 -18.68 19.30
CA THR A 375 -21.52 -18.14 18.48
C THR A 375 -22.60 -19.17 18.23
N ARG A 376 -23.83 -18.68 18.06
CA ARG A 376 -25.00 -19.50 17.72
C ARG A 376 -25.90 -18.81 16.71
N PHE A 377 -26.59 -19.56 15.89
CA PHE A 377 -27.59 -19.02 14.98
C PHE A 377 -28.85 -18.56 15.75
N ILE A 378 -29.33 -17.34 15.48
CA ILE A 378 -30.55 -16.79 16.10
C ILE A 378 -31.67 -16.59 15.08
N GLY A 379 -31.35 -16.40 13.80
CA GLY A 379 -32.36 -16.26 12.75
C GLY A 379 -31.78 -15.69 11.45
N THR A 380 -32.62 -15.58 10.43
CA THR A 380 -32.28 -14.84 9.20
C THR A 380 -32.43 -13.34 9.45
N ALA A 381 -31.51 -12.52 8.93
CA ALA A 381 -31.67 -11.08 8.94
C ALA A 381 -32.53 -10.64 7.74
N SER A 382 -33.31 -9.57 7.90
CA SER A 382 -34.00 -8.94 6.77
C SER A 382 -32.98 -8.39 5.76
N PRO A 383 -33.32 -8.30 4.46
CA PRO A 383 -32.43 -7.80 3.42
C PRO A 383 -31.79 -6.45 3.75
#